data_AF-A0A512PQX8-F1
#
_entry.id   AF-A0A512PQX8-F1
#
_cell.length_a   1.000
_cell.length_b   1.000
_cell.length_c   1.000
_cell.angle_alpha   90.00
_cell.angle_beta   90.00
_cell.angle_gamma   90.00
#
_symmetry.space_group_name_H-M   'P 1'
#
loop_
_entity.id
_entity.type
_entity.pdbx_description
1 polymer ?
#
loop_
_entity_poly.entity_id
_entity_poly.type
_entity_poly.pdbx_seq_one_letter_code
_entity_poly.pdbx_strand_id
1 'polypeptide(L)' 'MGFSPRLIVADISLVLSILIAFLIQRSSFADNVKVGFIILAGIFLLISVVINVIEANQRRRDKK' A
#
# COMPACT_ATOMS: atom_id res chain seq x y z
N MET A 1 14.98 -19.88 2.99
CA MET A 1 14.14 -18.74 3.40
C MET A 1 14.33 -17.65 2.35
N GLY A 2 13.62 -17.75 1.22
CA GLY A 2 13.76 -16.80 0.12
C GLY A 2 12.99 -15.53 0.45
N PHE A 3 13.70 -14.43 0.68
CA PHE A 3 13.12 -13.10 0.77
C PHE A 3 12.37 -12.82 -0.53
N SER A 4 11.03 -12.84 -0.52
CA SER A 4 10.21 -12.39 -1.65
C SER A 4 10.27 -10.86 -1.68
N PRO A 5 11.00 -10.23 -2.62
CA PRO A 5 11.13 -8.76 -2.68
C PRO A 5 9.76 -8.06 -2.78
N ARG A 6 8.76 -8.81 -3.25
CA ARG A 6 7.37 -8.37 -3.40
C ARG A 6 6.71 -8.05 -2.06
N LEU A 7 6.95 -8.85 -1.02
CA LEU A 7 6.41 -8.62 0.32
C LEU A 7 6.94 -7.32 0.94
N ILE A 8 8.24 -7.03 0.76
CA ILE A 8 8.86 -5.78 1.23
C ILE A 8 8.23 -4.58 0.51
N VAL A 9 8.02 -4.67 -0.80
CA VAL A 9 7.38 -3.60 -1.58
C VAL A 9 5.94 -3.36 -1.12
N ALA A 10 5.20 -4.42 -0.75
CA ALA A 10 3.85 -4.30 -0.21
C ALA A 10 3.82 -3.59 1.16
N ASP A 11 4.75 -3.94 2.05
CA ASP A 11 4.87 -3.31 3.38
C ASP A 11 5.31 -1.85 3.28
N ILE A 12 6.28 -1.53 2.43
CA ILE A 12 6.72 -0.13 2.20
C ILE A 12 5.57 0.70 1.62
N SER A 13 4.81 0.14 0.66
CA SER A 13 3.65 0.81 0.06
C SER A 13 2.54 1.07 1.09
N LEU A 14 2.32 0.13 2.02
CA LEU A 14 1.37 0.29 3.11
C LEU A 14 1.79 1.42 4.07
N VAL A 15 3.06 1.41 4.49
CA VAL A 15 3.62 2.43 5.39
C VAL A 15 3.53 3.83 4.76
N LEU A 16 3.84 3.94 3.46
CA LEU A 16 3.70 5.20 2.73
C LEU A 16 2.25 5.68 2.64
N SER A 17 1.29 4.78 2.40
CA SER A 17 -0.13 5.13 2.37
C SER A 17 -0.60 5.72 3.72
N ILE A 18 -0.19 5.10 4.84
CA ILE A 18 -0.51 5.57 6.19
C ILE A 18 0.14 6.92 6.49
N LEU A 19 1.42 7.10 6.12
CA LEU A 19 2.14 8.37 6.29
C LEU A 19 1.48 9.52 5.53
N ILE A 20 1.09 9.28 4.27
CA ILE A 20 0.40 10.27 3.44
C ILE A 20 -0.94 10.64 4.08
N ALA A 21 -1.73 9.67 4.53
CA ALA A 21 -3.00 9.93 5.19
C ALA A 21 -2.84 10.77 6.48
N PHE A 22 -1.82 10.48 7.28
CA PHE A 22 -1.51 11.24 8.50
C PHE A 22 -1.05 12.67 8.19
N LEU A 23 -0.26 12.83 7.12
CA LEU A 23 0.24 14.13 6.66
C LEU A 23 -0.90 15.01 6.12
N ILE A 24 -1.90 14.42 5.46
CA ILE A 24 -3.13 15.13 5.05
C ILE A 24 -3.92 15.61 6.26
N GLN A 25 -4.07 14.78 7.30
CA GLN A 25 -4.83 15.15 8.51
C GLN A 25 -4.15 16.28 9.29
N ARG A 26 -2.82 16.25 9.39
CA ARG A 26 -2.07 17.21 10.22
C ARG A 26 -1.80 18.53 9.50
N SER A 27 -1.82 18.54 8.17
CA SER A 27 -1.51 19.72 7.37
C SER A 27 -2.77 20.39 6.83
N SER A 28 -2.84 21.72 6.93
CA SER A 28 -3.90 22.52 6.33
C SER A 28 -3.66 22.74 4.82
N PHE A 29 -3.57 21.65 4.06
CA PHE A 29 -3.49 21.73 2.60
C PHE A 29 -4.82 22.22 2.00
N ALA A 30 -4.75 22.89 0.85
CA ALA A 30 -5.92 23.24 0.06
C ALA A 30 -6.71 21.98 -0.33
N ASP A 31 -8.04 22.07 -0.36
CA ASP A 31 -8.90 20.89 -0.51
C ASP A 31 -8.62 20.10 -1.80
N ASN A 32 -8.31 20.78 -2.90
CA ASN A 32 -7.91 20.15 -4.16
C ASN A 32 -6.65 19.26 -4.02
N VAL A 33 -5.70 19.70 -3.20
CA VAL A 33 -4.45 18.97 -2.94
C VAL A 33 -4.69 17.78 -2.02
N LYS A 34 -5.56 17.94 -1.01
CA LYS A 34 -5.97 16.83 -0.14
C LYS A 34 -6.65 15.70 -0.93
N VAL A 35 -7.54 16.05 -1.85
CA VAL A 35 -8.19 15.06 -2.75
C VAL A 35 -7.16 14.31 -3.58
N GLY A 36 -6.16 15.01 -4.14
CA GLY A 36 -5.05 14.37 -4.86
C GLY A 36 -4.27 13.37 -4.01
N PHE A 37 -3.95 13.74 -2.77
CA PHE A 37 -3.26 12.83 -1.84
C PHE A 37 -4.12 11.64 -1.39
N ILE A 38 -5.43 11.80 -1.24
CA ILE A 38 -6.35 10.68 -0.93
C ILE A 38 -6.36 9.67 -2.07
N ILE A 39 -6.46 10.13 -3.32
CA ILE A 39 -6.40 9.25 -4.50
C ILE A 39 -5.07 8.51 -4.54
N LEU A 40 -3.96 9.22 -4.30
CA LEU A 40 -2.62 8.62 -4.28
C LEU A 40 -2.49 7.55 -3.16
N ALA A 41 -2.97 7.85 -1.96
CA ALA A 41 -2.99 6.89 -0.85
C ALA A 41 -3.83 5.64 -1.17
N GLY A 42 -4.96 5.83 -1.86
CA GLY A 42 -5.81 4.74 -2.35
C GLY A 42 -5.11 3.84 -3.35
N ILE A 43 -4.36 4.41 -4.30
CA ILE A 43 -3.57 3.63 -5.28
C ILE A 43 -2.52 2.77 -4.56
N PHE A 44 -1.78 3.35 -3.60
CA PHE A 44 -0.79 2.60 -2.83
C PHE A 44 -1.41 1.45 -2.03
N LEU A 45 -2.59 1.68 -1.44
CA LEU A 45 -3.32 0.66 -0.71
C LEU A 45 -3.75 -0.48 -1.65
N LEU A 46 -4.24 -0.16 -2.84
CA LEU A 46 -4.67 -1.13 -3.84
C LEU A 46 -3.49 -2.02 -4.29
N ILE A 47 -2.32 -1.41 -4.55
CA ILE A 47 -1.10 -2.15 -4.89
C ILE A 47 -0.69 -3.10 -3.76
N SER A 48 -0.71 -2.62 -2.51
CA SER A 48 -0.38 -3.44 -1.33
C SER A 48 -1.30 -4.66 -1.20
N VAL A 49 -2.62 -4.46 -1.34
CA VAL A 49 -3.62 -5.54 -1.29
C VAL A 49 -3.39 -6.55 -2.43
N VAL A 50 -3.19 -6.08 -3.66
CA VAL A 50 -2.99 -6.97 -4.81
C VAL A 50 -1.75 -7.85 -4.62
N ILE A 51 -0.62 -7.28 -4.19
CA ILE A 51 0.60 -8.06 -3.94
C ILE A 51 0.37 -9.09 -2.84
N ASN A 52 -0.30 -8.70 -1.75
CA ASN A 52 -0.57 -9.60 -0.63
C ASN A 52 -1.53 -10.74 -1.03
N VAL A 53 -2.53 -10.45 -1.86
CA VAL A 53 -3.44 -11.47 -2.43
C VAL A 53 -2.71 -12.41 -3.37
N ILE A 54 -1.83 -11.92 -4.25
CA ILE A 54 -1.03 -12.75 -5.15
C ILE A 54 -0.12 -13.68 -4.34
N GLU A 55 0.58 -13.17 -3.34
CA GLU A 55 1.46 -13.93 -2.46
C GLU A 55 0.66 -15.00 -1.67
N ALA A 56 -0.51 -14.64 -1.13
CA ALA A 56 -1.39 -15.58 -0.43
C ALA A 56 -1.88 -16.70 -1.37
N ASN A 57 -2.18 -16.38 -2.63
CA ASN A 57 -2.61 -17.35 -3.63
C ASN A 57 -1.46 -18.26 -4.08
N GLN A 58 -0.25 -17.71 -4.24
CA GLN A 58 0.97 -18.49 -4.51
C GLN A 58 1.25 -19.49 -3.38
N ARG A 59 1.22 -19.04 -2.11
CA ARG A 59 1.39 -19.94 -0.95
C ARG A 59 0.34 -21.05 -0.88
N ARG A 60 -0.88 -20.81 -1.35
CA ARG A 60 -1.93 -21.84 -1.42
C ARG A 60 -1.67 -22.86 -2.53
N ARG A 61 -1.09 -22.43 -3.65
CA ARG A 61 -0.70 -23.34 -4.76
C ARG A 61 0.54 -24.16 -4.40
N ASP A 62 1.53 -23.57 -3.75
CA ASP A 62 2.76 -24.29 -3.33
C ASP A 62 2.53 -25.30 -2.19
N LYS A 63 1.41 -25.19 -1.46
CA LYS A 63 1.02 -26.14 -0.42
C LYS A 63 0.19 -27.32 -0.94
N LYS A 64 -0.21 -27.32 -2.21
CA LYS A 64 -1.09 -28.32 -2.81
C LYS A 64 -0.31 -29.22 -3.75
#